data_AF-A0A6P0T746-F1
#
_entry.id   AF-A0A6P0T746-F1
#
_cell.length_a   1.000
_cell.length_b   1.000
_cell.length_c   1.000
_cell.angle_alpha   90.00
_cell.angle_beta   90.00
_cell.angle_gamma   90.00
#
_symmetry.space_group_name_H-M   'P 1'
#
loop_
_entity.id
_entity.type
_entity.pdbx_description
1 polymer ?
#
loop_
_entity_poly.entity_id
_entity_poly.type
_entity_poly.pdbx_seq_one_letter_code
_entity_poly.pdbx_strand_id
1 'polypeptide(L)' 'MIKILHLSDIHMGSGFSHGRINPATGINTRLEDFVNTLAKCIDRAITEPVDLVLFGGDAFPDATPPPYV' A
#
# COMPACT_ATOMS: atom_id res chain seq x y z
N MET A 1 -1.10 16.10 -22.87
CA MET A 1 -2.29 15.71 -22.08
C MET A 1 -1.78 15.39 -20.68
N ILE A 2 -2.42 15.90 -19.63
CA ILE A 2 -2.01 15.64 -18.25
C ILE A 2 -2.34 14.18 -17.91
N LYS A 3 -1.38 13.45 -17.35
CA LYS A 3 -1.54 12.07 -16.87
C LYS A 3 -1.61 12.07 -15.35
N ILE A 4 -2.67 11.48 -14.81
CA ILE A 4 -2.92 11.41 -13.37
C ILE A 4 -3.04 9.96 -12.94
N LEU A 5 -2.32 9.57 -11.89
CA LEU A 5 -2.58 8.33 -11.15
C LEU A 5 -3.45 8.67 -9.94
N HIS A 6 -4.62 8.05 -9.82
CA HIS A 6 -5.48 8.17 -8.65
C HIS A 6 -5.64 6.81 -7.98
N LEU A 7 -5.38 6.75 -6.68
CA LEU A 7 -5.52 5.54 -5.85
C LEU A 7 -6.03 5.91 -4.44
N SER A 8 -6.62 4.97 -3.74
CA SER A 8 -7.18 5.14 -2.40
C SER A 8 -7.23 3.79 -1.67
N ASP A 9 -7.68 3.79 -0.41
CA ASP A 9 -8.11 2.59 0.32
C ASP A 9 -7.04 1.49 0.41
N ILE A 10 -5.80 1.88 0.71
CA ILE A 10 -4.69 0.95 0.85
C ILE A 10 -4.92 0.03 2.07
N HIS A 11 -5.49 0.57 3.15
CA HIS A 11 -5.72 -0.13 4.42
C HIS A 11 -4.51 -0.96 4.89
N MET A 12 -3.31 -0.38 4.78
CA MET A 12 -2.07 -1.02 5.19
C MET A 12 -2.12 -1.38 6.67
N GLY A 13 -1.83 -2.63 7.02
CA GLY A 13 -1.96 -3.12 8.40
C GLY A 13 -3.28 -3.84 8.71
N SER A 14 -4.21 -3.91 7.77
CA SER A 14 -5.47 -4.62 7.94
C SER A 14 -5.37 -6.12 7.62
N GLY A 15 -6.34 -6.91 8.11
CA GLY A 15 -6.57 -8.27 7.65
C GLY A 15 -5.48 -9.29 7.98
N PHE A 16 -4.61 -9.02 8.95
CA PHE A 16 -3.49 -9.91 9.32
C PHE A 16 -3.91 -11.32 9.75
N SER A 17 -5.16 -11.52 10.16
CA SER A 17 -5.76 -12.84 10.43
C SER A 17 -5.86 -13.73 9.19
N HIS A 18 -5.83 -13.15 7.98
CA HIS A 18 -5.86 -13.87 6.70
C HIS A 18 -4.47 -14.13 6.13
N GLY A 19 -3.42 -13.66 6.81
CA GLY A 19 -2.03 -13.93 6.45
C GLY A 19 -1.38 -14.95 7.38
N ARG A 20 -0.14 -15.30 7.06
CA ARG A 20 0.74 -16.12 7.89
C ARG A 20 2.09 -15.44 8.01
N ILE A 21 2.91 -15.80 8.98
CA ILE A 21 4.29 -15.30 9.02
C ILE A 21 5.08 -15.93 7.88
N ASN A 22 5.69 -15.11 7.04
CA ASN A 22 6.65 -15.54 6.04
C ASN A 22 7.96 -15.92 6.76
N PRO A 23 8.42 -17.19 6.69
CA PRO A 23 9.60 -17.63 7.43
C PRO A 23 10.91 -17.00 6.94
N ALA A 24 10.94 -16.48 5.72
CA ALA A 24 12.14 -15.84 5.16
C ALA A 24 12.31 -14.38 5.63
N THR A 25 11.19 -13.65 5.80
CA THR A 25 11.20 -12.22 6.11
C THR A 25 10.82 -11.91 7.56
N GLY A 26 10.14 -12.85 8.24
CA GLY A 26 9.55 -12.63 9.57
C GLY A 26 8.30 -11.74 9.55
N ILE A 27 7.82 -11.33 8.38
CA ILE A 27 6.69 -10.41 8.21
C ILE A 27 5.41 -11.20 7.92
N ASN A 28 4.25 -10.68 8.33
CA ASN A 28 2.96 -11.27 7.95
C ASN A 28 2.75 -11.12 6.43
N THR A 29 2.48 -12.22 5.71
CA THR A 29 2.28 -12.24 4.25
C THR A 29 1.21 -11.27 3.79
N ARG A 30 0.22 -10.96 4.64
CA ARG A 30 -0.81 -10.00 4.27
C ARG A 30 -0.26 -8.58 4.15
N LEU A 31 0.68 -8.20 5.02
CA LEU A 31 1.38 -6.92 4.87
C LEU A 31 2.19 -6.90 3.57
N GLU A 32 2.87 -7.99 3.26
CA GLU A 32 3.63 -8.15 2.01
C GLU A 32 2.71 -8.00 0.79
N ASP A 33 1.50 -8.57 0.80
CA ASP A 33 0.52 -8.41 -0.29
C ASP A 33 0.15 -6.95 -0.54
N PHE A 34 -0.11 -6.18 0.52
CA PHE A 34 -0.45 -4.76 0.42
C PHE A 34 0.72 -3.95 -0.13
N VAL A 35 1.93 -4.16 0.39
CA VAL A 35 3.15 -3.48 -0.07
C VAL A 35 3.41 -3.80 -1.55
N ASN A 36 3.34 -5.08 -1.93
CA ASN A 36 3.57 -5.51 -3.32
C ASN A 36 2.51 -4.96 -4.28
N THR A 37 1.26 -4.80 -3.83
CA THR A 37 0.19 -4.26 -4.66
C THR A 37 0.35 -2.74 -4.84
N LEU A 38 0.66 -2.02 -3.76
CA LEU A 38 0.98 -0.59 -3.84
C LEU A 38 2.20 -0.35 -4.74
N ALA A 39 3.24 -1.17 -4.63
CA ALA A 39 4.44 -1.08 -5.46
C ALA A 39 4.09 -1.13 -6.96
N LYS A 40 3.17 -2.00 -7.39
CA LYS A 40 2.73 -2.05 -8.80
C LYS A 40 2.14 -0.72 -9.29
N CYS A 41 1.38 -0.01 -8.45
CA CYS A 41 0.84 1.30 -8.79
C CYS A 41 1.97 2.34 -8.94
N ILE A 42 2.93 2.32 -8.02
CA ILE A 42 4.08 3.24 -8.05
C ILE A 42 5.00 2.94 -9.24
N ASP A 43 5.32 1.68 -9.49
CA ASP A 43 6.15 1.24 -10.62
C ASP A 43 5.51 1.65 -11.95
N ARG A 44 4.18 1.55 -12.06
CA ARG A 44 3.43 2.05 -13.22
C ARG A 44 3.58 3.57 -13.34
N ALA A 45 3.43 4.31 -12.24
CA ALA A 45 3.57 5.77 -12.23
C ALA A 45 4.94 6.24 -12.72
N ILE A 46 5.99 5.48 -12.38
CA ILE A 46 7.39 5.74 -12.75
C ILE A 46 7.65 5.32 -14.19
N THR A 47 7.24 4.11 -14.58
CA THR A 47 7.48 3.56 -15.92
C THR A 47 6.71 4.33 -17.00
N GLU A 48 5.53 4.84 -16.65
CA GLU A 48 4.71 5.69 -17.51
C GLU A 48 4.55 7.07 -16.84
N PRO A 49 5.61 7.92 -16.82
CA PRO A 49 5.71 9.10 -15.94
C PRO A 49 4.44 9.92 -15.86
N VAL A 50 3.73 9.85 -14.73
CA VAL A 50 2.53 10.66 -14.48
C VAL A 50 2.92 12.06 -14.02
N ASP A 51 2.06 13.04 -14.28
CA ASP A 51 2.27 14.43 -13.87
C ASP A 51 1.78 14.69 -12.43
N LEU A 52 0.84 13.86 -11.95
CA LEU A 52 0.25 13.98 -10.62
C LEU A 52 -0.18 12.61 -10.08
N VAL A 53 0.07 12.40 -8.78
CA VAL A 53 -0.52 11.30 -8.02
C VAL A 53 -1.53 11.89 -7.03
N LEU A 54 -2.76 11.42 -7.10
CA LEU A 54 -3.82 11.75 -6.15
C LEU A 54 -4.06 10.54 -5.24
N PHE A 55 -3.99 10.77 -3.94
CA PHE A 55 -4.31 9.75 -2.94
C PHE A 55 -5.62 10.11 -2.23
N GLY A 56 -6.63 9.25 -2.37
CA GLY A 56 -8.01 9.51 -1.96
C GLY A 56 -8.35 9.24 -0.49
N GLY A 57 -7.39 8.78 0.32
CA GLY A 57 -7.60 8.48 1.75
C GLY A 57 -7.55 7.00 2.07
N ASP A 58 -7.80 6.68 3.34
CA ASP A 58 -7.78 5.32 3.91
C ASP A 58 -6.48 4.55 3.68
N ALA A 59 -5.36 5.22 3.99
CA ALA A 59 -4.03 4.61 3.95
C ALA A 59 -3.89 3.46 4.96
N PHE A 60 -4.52 3.61 6.12
CA PHE A 60 -4.45 2.72 7.26
C PHE A 60 -5.88 2.40 7.75
N PRO A 61 -6.09 1.27 8.46
CA PRO A 61 -7.40 0.92 9.00
C PRO A 61 -7.87 1.84 10.13
N ASP A 62 -6.97 2.58 10.75
CA ASP A 62 -7.24 3.48 11.85
C ASP A 62 -6.45 4.78 11.73
N ALA A 63 -6.91 5.82 12.43
CA ALA A 63 -6.32 7.16 12.38
C ALA A 63 -5.01 7.29 13.19
N THR A 64 -4.53 6.21 13.82
CA THR A 64 -3.32 6.20 14.64
C THR A 64 -2.55 4.91 14.38
N PRO A 65 -2.03 4.72 13.16
CA PRO A 65 -1.34 3.49 12.82
C PRO A 65 -0.06 3.33 13.64
N PRO A 66 0.40 2.09 13.88
CA PRO A 66 1.68 1.84 14.52
C PRO A 66 2.85 2.39 13.69
N PRO A 67 4.02 2.66 14.30
CA PRO A 67 4.34 2.44 15.71
C PRO A 67 3.75 3.54 16.61
N TYR A 68 3.24 3.15 17.78
CA TYR A 68 2.76 4.08 18.79
C TYR A 68 3.95 4.70 19.56
N VAL A 69 3.85 6.00 19.83
CA VAL A 69 4.82 6.75 20.67
C VAL A 69 4.23 6.96 22.05
#